data_AF-A0A2D6YKS7-F1
#
_entry.id   AF-A0A2D6YKS7-F1
#
_cell.length_a   1.000
_cell.length_b   1.000
_cell.length_c   1.000
_cell.angle_alpha   90.00
_cell.angle_beta   90.00
_cell.angle_gamma   90.00
#
_symmetry.space_group_name_H-M   'P 1'
#
loop_
_entity.id
_entity.type
_entity.pdbx_description
1 polymer ?
#
loop_
_entity_poly.entity_id
_entity_poly.type
_entity_poly.pdbx_seq_one_letter_code
_entity_poly.pdbx_strand_id
1 'polypeptide(L)' 'MSRDVAIPNAYSKNSYNSFCVVAIVPFTLHWESEKASVHLVFLVISPKDDPAIHLNILAEIAGIA' A
#
# COMPACT_ATOMS: atom_id res chain seq x y z
N MET A 1 -10.01 5.98 14.35
CA MET A 1 -10.88 5.08 13.57
C MET A 1 -9.97 4.32 12.63
N SER A 2 -9.79 3.02 12.83
CA SER A 2 -9.09 2.17 11.85
C SER A 2 -9.93 2.20 10.57
N ARG A 3 -9.39 2.67 9.45
CA ARG A 3 -10.03 2.47 8.16
C ARG A 3 -9.56 1.13 7.63
N ASP A 4 -10.47 0.34 7.08
CA ASP A 4 -10.15 -0.97 6.50
C ASP A 4 -9.35 -0.80 5.19
N VAL A 5 -8.07 -0.45 5.33
CA VAL A 5 -7.12 -0.18 4.26
C VAL A 5 -6.01 -1.22 4.30
N ALA A 6 -5.64 -1.75 3.13
CA ALA A 6 -4.43 -2.54 2.99
C ALA A 6 -3.37 -1.76 2.20
N ILE A 7 -2.12 -1.88 2.64
CA ILE A 7 -0.95 -1.27 1.97
C ILE A 7 0.05 -2.37 1.58
N PRO A 8 -0.30 -3.27 0.63
CA PRO A 8 0.67 -4.21 0.09
C PRO A 8 1.82 -3.42 -0.54
N ASN A 9 3.05 -3.78 -0.18
CA ASN A 9 4.22 -3.07 -0.65
C ASN A 9 5.34 -4.05 -0.97
N ALA A 10 6.15 -3.69 -1.96
CA ALA A 10 7.33 -4.45 -2.32
C ALA A 10 8.37 -3.58 -3.01
N TYR A 11 9.61 -4.07 -3.00
CA TYR A 11 10.63 -3.58 -3.90
C TYR A 11 10.69 -4.41 -5.18
N SER A 12 10.87 -3.77 -6.33
CA SER A 12 11.06 -4.43 -7.62
C SER A 12 12.40 -4.05 -8.24
N LYS A 13 13.06 -5.04 -8.88
CA LYS A 13 14.29 -4.80 -9.66
C LYS A 13 14.00 -4.20 -11.04
N ASN A 14 12.74 -4.24 -11.49
CA ASN A 14 12.33 -3.80 -12.81
C ASN A 14 11.59 -2.45 -12.79
N SER A 15 11.52 -1.78 -11.64
CA SER A 15 10.93 -0.46 -11.49
C SER A 15 12.01 0.60 -11.44
N TYR A 16 11.93 1.60 -12.31
CA TYR A 16 12.83 2.75 -12.32
C TYR A 16 12.34 3.90 -11.43
N ASN A 17 11.05 3.91 -11.09
CA ASN A 17 10.42 4.91 -10.22
C ASN A 17 9.51 4.22 -9.20
N SER A 18 9.29 4.87 -8.06
CA SER A 18 8.25 4.49 -7.11
C SER A 18 6.87 4.83 -7.66
N PHE A 19 5.90 3.95 -7.46
CA PHE A 19 4.50 4.21 -7.82
C PHE A 19 3.54 3.62 -6.79
N CYS A 20 2.38 4.26 -6.68
CA CYS A 20 1.26 3.81 -5.87
C CYS A 20 0.04 3.60 -6.76
N VAL A 21 -0.56 2.41 -6.70
CA VAL A 21 -1.85 2.12 -7.35
C VAL A 21 -2.93 2.09 -6.28
N VAL A 22 -4.01 2.82 -6.52
CA VAL A 22 -5.18 2.83 -5.64
C VAL A 22 -6.26 1.97 -6.27
N ALA A 23 -6.75 0.99 -5.51
CA ALA A 23 -7.89 0.18 -5.90
C ALA A 23 -9.03 0.33 -4.87
N ILE A 24 -10.22 0.64 -5.37
CA ILE A 24 -11.46 0.63 -4.59
C ILE A 24 -12.14 -0.70 -4.84
N VAL A 25 -12.46 -1.42 -3.78
CA VAL A 25 -13.02 -2.76 -3.88
C VAL A 25 -14.48 -2.73 -3.48
N PRO A 26 -15.41 -3.05 -4.41
CA PRO A 26 -16.85 -2.91 -4.17
C PRO A 26 -17.41 -3.98 -3.22
N PHE A 27 -16.62 -4.99 -2.90
CA PHE A 27 -16.91 -6.04 -1.94
C PHE A 27 -15.78 -6.13 -0.91
N THR A 28 -16.10 -6.68 0.27
CA THR A 28 -15.12 -6.85 1.34
C THR A 28 -14.03 -7.83 0.93
N LEU A 29 -12.78 -7.38 0.92
CA LEU A 29 -11.63 -8.28 0.85
C LEU A 29 -11.26 -8.75 2.24
N HIS A 30 -11.23 -10.06 2.42
CA HIS A 30 -10.57 -10.64 3.59
C HIS A 30 -9.07 -10.56 3.40
N TRP A 31 -8.45 -9.69 4.19
CA TRP A 31 -7.00 -9.61 4.28
C TRP A 31 -6.51 -10.51 5.42
N GLU A 32 -5.39 -11.21 5.21
CA GLU A 32 -4.90 -12.24 6.17
C GLU A 32 -4.57 -11.67 7.56
N SER A 33 -4.40 -10.35 7.66
CA SER A 33 -4.16 -9.63 8.90
C SER A 33 -5.48 -9.20 9.58
N GLU A 34 -5.65 -9.59 10.85
CA GLU A 34 -6.62 -9.04 11.82
C GLU A 34 -8.11 -9.05 11.44
N LYS A 35 -8.59 -9.95 10.57
CA LYS A 35 -10.00 -9.98 10.13
C LYS A 35 -10.46 -8.63 9.54
N ALA A 36 -9.52 -7.83 9.02
CA ALA A 36 -9.82 -6.52 8.45
C ALA A 36 -10.67 -6.69 7.19
N SER A 37 -11.71 -5.87 7.07
CA SER A 37 -12.67 -5.92 5.97
C SER A 37 -12.32 -4.87 4.92
N VAL A 38 -11.31 -5.14 4.11
CA VAL A 38 -10.65 -4.12 3.28
C VAL A 38 -11.50 -3.71 2.08
N HIS A 39 -11.69 -2.40 1.92
CA HIS A 39 -12.39 -1.79 0.78
C HIS A 39 -11.51 -0.85 -0.04
N LEU A 40 -10.32 -0.51 0.47
CA LEU A 40 -9.37 0.36 -0.18
C LEU A 40 -7.97 -0.24 -0.09
N VAL A 41 -7.27 -0.34 -1.22
CA VAL A 41 -5.93 -0.91 -1.30
C VAL A 41 -4.98 0.09 -1.95
N PHE A 42 -3.84 0.33 -1.31
CA PHE A 42 -2.72 1.09 -1.85
C PHE A 42 -1.55 0.15 -2.13
N LEU A 43 -1.35 -0.22 -3.39
CA LEU A 43 -0.20 -1.03 -3.80
C LEU A 43 1.00 -0.13 -4.06
N VAL A 44 2.06 -0.28 -3.27
CA VAL A 44 3.29 0.51 -3.39
C VAL A 44 4.43 -0.35 -3.92
N ILE A 45 4.99 0.03 -5.07
CA ILE A 45 6.17 -0.63 -5.64
C ILE A 45 7.27 0.39 -5.85
N SER A 46 8.48 0.07 -5.38
CA SER A 46 9.64 0.96 -5.49
C SER A 46 10.90 0.25 -5.98
N PRO A 47 11.85 0.96 -6.60
CA PRO A 47 13.23 0.50 -6.77
C PRO A 47 13.88 0.17 -5.41
N LYS A 48 14.80 -0.79 -5.37
CA LYS A 48 15.53 -1.19 -4.14
C LYS A 48 16.55 -0.15 -3.68
N ASP A 49 16.96 0.70 -4.60
CA ASP A 49 18.06 1.64 -4.53
C ASP A 49 17.68 2.95 -3.82
N ASP A 50 16.38 3.22 -3.63
CA ASP A 50 15.90 4.36 -2.84
C ASP A 50 14.82 3.94 -1.80
N PRO A 51 15.25 3.41 -0.65
CA PRO A 51 14.33 3.02 0.42
C PRO A 51 13.69 4.22 1.14
N ALA A 52 14.30 5.41 1.08
CA ALA A 52 13.78 6.59 1.77
C ALA A 52 12.48 7.07 1.12
N ILE A 53 12.44 7.13 -0.22
CA ILE A 53 11.21 7.45 -0.95
C ILE A 53 10.12 6.40 -0.66
N HIS A 54 10.48 5.12 -0.62
CA HIS A 54 9.52 4.05 -0.33
C HIS A 54 8.87 4.24 1.05
N LEU A 55 9.68 4.49 2.08
CA LEU A 55 9.17 4.71 3.44
C LEU A 55 8.34 5.99 3.56
N ASN A 56 8.70 7.06 2.86
CA ASN A 56 7.93 8.30 2.85
C ASN A 56 6.53 8.08 2.27
N ILE A 57 6.41 7.34 1.16
CA ILE A 57 5.10 7.00 0.57
C ILE A 57 4.26 6.19 1.56
N LEU A 58 4.85 5.18 2.22
CA LEU A 58 4.15 4.37 3.22
C LEU A 58 3.67 5.21 4.41
N ALA A 59 4.50 6.13 4.90
CA ALA A 59 4.16 7.03 6.00
C ALA A 59 3.04 8.01 5.62
N GLU A 60 3.08 8.56 4.40
CA GLU A 60 2.01 9.41 3.89
C GLU A 60 0.68 8.66 3.79
N ILE A 61 0.68 7.45 3.24
CA ILE A 61 -0.54 6.62 3.14
C ILE A 61 -1.06 6.29 4.53
N ALA A 62 -0.21 5.87 5.46
CA ALA A 62 -0.60 5.56 6.83
C ALA A 62 -1.12 6.79 7.61
N GLY A 63 -0.71 8.01 7.24
CA GLY A 63 -1.22 9.25 7.83
C GLY A 63 -2.63 9.65 7.34
N ILE A 64 -3.00 9.21 6.13
CA ILE A 64 -4.32 9.52 5.54
C ILE A 64 -5.32 8.35 5.64
N ALA A 65 -4.84 7.12 5.89
CA ALA A 65 -5.62 5.90 6.04
C ALA A 65 -6.02 5.67 7.51
#